data_AF-A0A1I8MMK4-F1
#
_entry.id   AF-A0A1I8MMK4-F1
#
_cell.length_a   1.000
_cell.length_b   1.000
_cell.length_c   1.000
_cell.angle_alpha   90.00
_cell.angle_beta   90.00
_cell.angle_gamma   90.00
#
_symmetry.space_group_name_H-M   'P 1'
#
loop_
_entity.id
_entity.type
_entity.pdbx_description
1 polymer ?
#
loop_
_entity_poly.entity_id
_entity_poly.type
_entity_poly.pdbx_seq_one_letter_code
_entity_poly.pdbx_strand_id
1 'polypeptide(L)'
;MNKGITLQPGKWRKSLNTWRRTQSLPSGNPTKLNGDYESERKVSLTVAAHRKSISCRKHSSSEPTKTNFKRQLLGRCNQSHVLRFESAYSDPYLECCEKIGEGAFGEVFLYKSPTQKEADNVVLKIIPIEGLQLVNGEIQKTYEQILQEVVISMELCALGHENRGISFANGFVNIQAVKCVKGHYPAHLQKLWEEYDDRKESENDHPQCFMSDQIYVVLEMAFSGKDMEKFIFKNAEQSYYALQQIVFALAVGEMVYEFEHRDLHWGNILIATTNEKYICYKLKNQVISLPTKGVKATVIDYTLSRITYGDCCYYNDLSLDKDLFAATGDYQFDIYRMMRDILNDKWETFEPKTNVFWISYIISKLLNNVKYKNNRTKLHLEYIKKLRTLESTILSYKSCMDFAMNLIMDI
;
A
#
# COMPACT_ATOMS: atom_id res chain seq x y z
N MET A 1 2.22 -16.62 -29.33
CA MET A 1 1.49 -16.92 -28.07
C MET A 1 2.17 -16.16 -26.94
N ASN A 2 1.58 -15.07 -26.45
CA ASN A 2 2.09 -14.45 -25.22
C ASN A 2 1.87 -15.42 -24.07
N LYS A 3 2.94 -16.02 -23.55
CA LYS A 3 2.89 -16.84 -22.34
C LYS A 3 2.64 -15.91 -21.16
N GLY A 4 1.38 -15.77 -20.75
CA GLY A 4 1.05 -15.09 -19.49
C GLY A 4 1.71 -15.79 -18.31
N ILE A 5 1.97 -15.05 -17.24
CA ILE A 5 2.55 -15.57 -16.00
C ILE A 5 1.46 -15.81 -14.96
N THR A 6 1.46 -16.99 -14.34
CA THR A 6 0.60 -17.28 -13.19
C THR A 6 1.38 -16.95 -11.92
N LEU A 7 0.82 -16.07 -11.09
CA LEU A 7 1.43 -15.57 -9.86
C LEU A 7 0.52 -15.88 -8.66
N GLN A 8 1.14 -16.09 -7.51
CA GLN A 8 0.41 -16.26 -6.25
C GLN A 8 0.05 -14.88 -5.68
N PRO A 9 -1.15 -14.71 -5.08
CA PRO A 9 -1.51 -13.48 -4.40
C PRO A 9 -0.54 -13.18 -3.26
N GLY A 10 -0.21 -11.89 -3.06
CA GLY A 10 0.67 -11.44 -1.98
C GLY A 10 2.16 -11.78 -2.11
N LYS A 11 2.53 -12.73 -2.97
CA LYS A 11 3.91 -13.11 -3.31
C LYS A 11 4.10 -13.27 -4.81
N TRP A 12 4.17 -12.16 -5.53
CA TRP A 12 4.21 -12.15 -6.98
C TRP A 12 5.38 -11.38 -7.58
N ARG A 13 6.02 -10.50 -6.81
CA ARG A 13 7.01 -9.56 -7.35
C ARG A 13 8.32 -10.27 -7.71
N LYS A 14 8.81 -11.18 -6.87
CA LYS A 14 10.04 -11.93 -7.15
C LYS A 14 9.86 -12.85 -8.34
N SER A 15 8.71 -13.52 -8.43
CA SER A 15 8.35 -14.35 -9.58
C SER A 15 8.21 -13.53 -10.87
N LEU A 16 7.59 -12.35 -10.80
CA LEU A 16 7.48 -11.43 -11.93
C LEU A 16 8.86 -10.93 -12.39
N ASN A 17 9.69 -10.48 -11.46
CA ASN A 17 11.05 -10.00 -11.75
C ASN A 17 11.95 -11.10 -12.30
N THR A 18 11.84 -12.32 -11.76
CA THR A 18 12.55 -13.49 -12.29
C THR A 18 12.12 -13.77 -13.72
N TRP A 19 10.82 -13.70 -14.02
CA TRP A 19 10.29 -13.86 -15.37
C TRP A 19 10.76 -12.75 -16.32
N ARG A 20 10.78 -11.48 -15.90
CA ARG A 20 11.35 -10.38 -16.69
C ARG A 20 12.80 -10.64 -17.09
N ARG A 21 13.61 -11.16 -16.15
CA ARG A 21 15.01 -11.52 -16.39
C ARG A 21 15.15 -12.69 -17.38
N THR A 22 14.26 -13.69 -17.34
CA THR A 22 14.33 -14.82 -18.29
C THR A 22 13.90 -14.46 -19.71
N GLN A 23 13.00 -13.48 -19.88
CA GLN A 23 12.59 -12.98 -21.20
C GLN A 23 13.63 -12.04 -21.84
N SER A 24 14.53 -11.45 -21.04
CA SER A 24 15.53 -10.48 -21.50
C SER A 24 16.91 -11.09 -21.79
N LEU A 25 17.11 -12.38 -21.53
CA LEU A 25 18.32 -13.11 -21.95
C LEU A 25 18.30 -13.34 -23.47
N PRO A 26 19.33 -12.91 -24.23
CA PRO A 26 19.42 -13.24 -25.64
C PRO A 26 19.60 -14.74 -25.82
N SER A 27 18.76 -15.37 -26.66
CA SER A 27 19.03 -16.70 -27.19
C SER A 27 20.23 -16.63 -28.14
N GLY A 28 21.45 -16.79 -27.62
CA GLY A 28 22.68 -16.76 -28.42
C GLY A 28 23.75 -17.69 -27.84
N ASN A 29 24.23 -18.62 -28.67
CA ASN A 29 25.31 -19.56 -28.34
C ASN A 29 26.59 -18.84 -27.87
N PRO A 30 27.40 -19.47 -27.00
CA PRO A 30 28.64 -18.88 -26.50
C PRO A 30 29.74 -18.95 -27.57
N THR A 31 29.89 -17.92 -28.39
CA THR A 31 31.12 -17.70 -29.15
C THR A 31 32.05 -16.77 -28.39
N LYS A 32 33.20 -17.33 -28.01
CA LYS A 32 34.37 -16.66 -27.44
C LYS A 32 34.75 -15.41 -28.24
N LEU A 33 34.84 -14.25 -27.60
CA LEU A 33 35.70 -13.16 -28.03
C LEU A 33 36.26 -12.45 -26.79
N ASN A 34 37.60 -12.42 -26.71
CA ASN A 34 38.40 -11.65 -25.77
C ASN A 34 38.35 -10.15 -26.13
N GLY A 35 38.44 -9.28 -25.12
CA GLY A 35 38.87 -7.88 -25.31
C GLY A 35 38.07 -6.84 -24.52
N ASP A 36 38.75 -6.25 -23.54
CA ASP A 36 38.60 -4.92 -22.93
C ASP A 36 37.26 -4.51 -22.29
N TYR A 37 37.22 -4.68 -20.97
CA TYR A 37 36.21 -4.15 -20.05
C TYR A 37 36.54 -2.71 -19.64
N GLU A 38 36.07 -1.72 -20.38
CA GLU A 38 35.77 -0.39 -19.84
C GLU A 38 34.94 0.42 -20.85
N SER A 39 33.61 0.36 -20.75
CA SER A 39 32.69 1.49 -20.97
C SER A 39 31.23 1.03 -20.99
N GLU A 40 30.36 1.92 -20.50
CA GLU A 40 28.89 1.87 -20.51
C GLU A 40 28.21 0.84 -19.59
N ARG A 41 28.06 1.22 -18.30
CA ARG A 41 26.94 0.74 -17.46
C ARG A 41 25.59 1.27 -18.00
N LYS A 42 25.17 0.80 -19.17
CA LYS A 42 23.74 0.71 -19.49
C LYS A 42 23.20 -0.48 -18.70
N VAL A 43 22.85 -0.24 -17.43
CA VAL A 43 21.94 -1.17 -16.74
C VAL A 43 20.70 -1.22 -17.61
N SER A 44 20.39 -2.40 -18.15
CA SER A 44 19.30 -2.59 -19.11
C SER A 44 17.98 -2.17 -18.45
N LEU A 45 17.53 -0.95 -18.75
CA LEU A 45 16.27 -0.36 -18.29
C LEU A 45 15.05 -1.23 -18.64
N THR A 46 15.20 -2.18 -19.57
CA THR A 46 14.15 -3.12 -20.01
C THR A 46 13.62 -4.04 -18.91
N VAL A 47 14.29 -4.15 -17.75
CA VAL A 47 13.89 -5.07 -16.67
C VAL A 47 13.02 -4.39 -15.61
N ALA A 48 12.95 -3.06 -15.54
CA ALA A 48 12.16 -2.35 -14.53
C ALA A 48 10.68 -2.24 -14.91
N ALA A 49 9.75 -2.41 -13.96
CA ALA A 49 8.40 -1.89 -14.17
C ALA A 49 8.56 -0.37 -14.26
N HIS A 50 8.15 0.25 -15.36
CA HIS A 50 8.27 1.71 -15.48
C HIS A 50 7.10 2.39 -14.76
N ARG A 51 6.85 2.01 -13.49
CA ARG A 51 5.83 2.64 -12.64
C ARG A 51 6.33 4.02 -12.26
N LYS A 52 5.55 5.05 -12.59
CA LYS A 52 5.96 6.43 -12.36
C LYS A 52 4.93 7.12 -11.47
N SER A 53 5.35 7.51 -10.27
CA SER A 53 4.57 8.45 -9.46
C SER A 53 4.59 9.82 -10.13
N ILE A 54 3.43 10.43 -10.38
CA ILE A 54 3.27 11.69 -11.11
C ILE A 54 2.43 12.68 -10.29
N SER A 55 2.86 13.94 -10.29
CA SER A 55 2.09 15.07 -9.77
C SER A 55 1.77 16.05 -10.90
N CYS A 56 0.48 16.31 -11.13
CA CYS A 56 0.02 17.26 -12.15
C CYS A 56 -0.80 18.38 -11.50
N ARG A 57 -0.53 19.64 -11.85
CA ARG A 57 -1.35 20.79 -11.41
C ARG A 57 -2.58 20.93 -12.30
N LYS A 58 -3.78 21.09 -11.71
CA LYS A 58 -5.05 21.27 -12.45
C LYS A 58 -5.16 22.65 -13.11
N HIS A 59 -4.43 23.67 -12.63
CA HIS A 59 -4.42 25.02 -13.22
C HIS A 59 -2.99 25.52 -13.47
N SER A 60 -2.67 25.80 -14.75
CA SER A 60 -1.40 26.36 -15.19
C SER A 60 -1.46 27.89 -15.24
N SER A 61 -1.28 28.57 -14.10
CA SER A 61 -1.32 30.04 -14.07
C SER A 61 -0.18 30.71 -13.31
N SER A 62 0.91 29.99 -13.02
CA SER A 62 2.14 30.61 -12.48
C SER A 62 3.39 30.07 -13.14
N GLU A 63 4.37 30.96 -13.34
CA GLU A 63 5.72 30.62 -13.83
C GLU A 63 6.31 29.43 -13.04
N PRO A 64 7.15 28.60 -13.68
CA PRO A 64 7.76 27.45 -13.02
C PRO A 64 8.83 27.94 -12.03
N THR A 65 8.42 28.34 -10.83
CA THR A 65 9.34 28.33 -9.69
C THR A 65 9.91 26.92 -9.59
N LYS A 66 11.23 26.77 -9.68
CA LYS A 66 11.93 25.48 -9.53
C LYS A 66 11.47 24.81 -8.23
N THR A 67 10.56 23.86 -8.35
CA THR A 67 9.95 23.18 -7.21
C THR A 67 11.03 22.36 -6.50
N ASN A 68 11.37 22.73 -5.27
CA ASN A 68 12.35 21.99 -4.47
C ASN A 68 11.65 20.88 -3.69
N PHE A 69 11.47 19.72 -4.32
CA PHE A 69 10.79 18.56 -3.72
C PHE A 69 11.50 18.02 -2.46
N LYS A 70 12.83 18.07 -2.41
CA LYS A 70 13.60 17.73 -1.21
C LYS A 70 13.20 18.59 -0.01
N ARG A 71 13.10 19.92 -0.20
CA ARG A 71 12.67 20.85 0.85
C ARG A 71 11.23 20.58 1.29
N GLN A 72 10.34 20.25 0.36
CA GLN A 72 8.95 19.90 0.69
C GLN A 72 8.86 18.61 1.50
N LEU A 73 9.60 17.57 1.10
CA LEU A 73 9.67 16.32 1.84
C LEU A 73 10.21 16.56 3.25
N LEU A 74 11.35 17.25 3.38
CA LEU A 74 11.93 17.58 4.68
C LEU A 74 10.97 18.41 5.55
N GLY A 75 10.21 19.33 4.95
CA GLY A 75 9.14 20.06 5.64
C GLY A 75 8.06 19.15 6.21
N ARG A 76 7.62 18.13 5.46
CA ARG A 76 6.67 17.11 5.95
C ARG A 76 7.28 16.22 7.03
N CYS A 77 8.60 16.02 7.01
CA CYS A 77 9.33 15.32 8.07
C CYS A 77 9.60 16.18 9.32
N ASN A 78 9.24 17.47 9.34
CA ASN A 78 9.70 18.44 10.34
C ASN A 78 11.24 18.48 10.49
N GLN A 79 11.96 18.34 9.38
CA GLN A 79 13.42 18.33 9.31
C GLN A 79 13.93 19.54 8.51
N SER A 80 15.07 20.11 8.92
CA SER A 80 15.79 21.13 8.13
C SER A 80 16.80 20.52 7.15
N HIS A 81 17.29 19.32 7.45
CA HIS A 81 18.22 18.54 6.64
C HIS A 81 17.96 17.04 6.79
N VAL A 82 18.51 16.25 5.86
CA VAL A 82 18.48 14.77 5.97
C VAL A 82 19.27 14.36 7.21
N LEU A 83 18.70 13.49 8.04
CA LEU A 83 19.37 12.99 9.25
C LEU A 83 20.29 11.81 8.92
N ARG A 84 21.29 11.53 9.76
CA ARG A 84 21.96 10.23 9.70
C ARG A 84 21.04 9.16 10.28
N PHE A 85 21.09 7.95 9.74
CA PHE A 85 20.28 6.83 10.22
C PHE A 85 20.50 6.60 11.73
N GLU A 86 21.76 6.53 12.16
CA GLU A 86 22.21 6.38 13.56
C GLU A 86 21.73 7.51 14.49
N SER A 87 21.48 8.72 13.95
CA SER A 87 20.95 9.84 14.73
C SER A 87 19.43 9.80 14.85
N ALA A 88 18.75 9.14 13.90
CA ALA A 88 17.30 9.02 13.89
C ALA A 88 16.80 7.80 14.69
N TYR A 89 17.61 6.74 14.75
CA TYR A 89 17.32 5.48 15.44
C TYR A 89 18.60 4.96 16.09
N SER A 90 18.58 4.79 17.42
CA SER A 90 19.71 4.24 18.17
C SER A 90 19.75 2.71 18.08
N ASP A 91 20.91 2.10 18.32
CA ASP A 91 21.03 0.63 18.32
C ASP A 91 20.07 -0.05 19.31
N PRO A 92 19.91 0.42 20.57
CA PRO A 92 18.91 -0.17 21.48
C PRO A 92 17.47 -0.09 20.97
N TYR A 93 17.13 0.93 20.18
CA TYR A 93 15.82 1.04 19.55
C TYR A 93 15.67 -0.01 18.43
N LEU A 94 16.69 -0.15 17.59
CA LEU A 94 16.69 -1.11 16.48
C LEU A 94 16.70 -2.56 16.97
N GLU A 95 17.34 -2.85 18.11
CA GLU A 95 17.33 -4.17 18.77
C GLU A 95 15.93 -4.61 19.22
N CYS A 96 15.00 -3.66 19.41
CA CYS A 96 13.60 -3.96 19.72
C CYS A 96 12.73 -4.19 18.47
N CYS A 97 13.32 -4.16 17.27
CA CYS A 97 12.60 -4.34 16.02
C CYS A 97 12.47 -5.83 15.63
N GLU A 98 11.41 -6.15 14.89
CA GLU A 98 11.27 -7.39 14.14
C GLU A 98 10.83 -7.10 12.72
N LYS A 99 11.31 -7.84 11.71
CA LYS A 99 10.78 -7.71 10.35
C LYS A 99 9.41 -8.40 10.28
N ILE A 100 8.37 -7.67 9.87
CA ILE A 100 6.98 -8.15 9.82
C ILE A 100 6.41 -8.24 8.41
N GLY A 101 7.05 -7.60 7.44
CA GLY A 101 6.62 -7.63 6.06
C GLY A 101 7.58 -6.91 5.12
N GLU A 102 7.17 -6.84 3.87
CA GLU A 102 7.92 -6.25 2.78
C GLU A 102 6.93 -5.62 1.79
N GLY A 103 7.32 -4.51 1.20
CA GLY A 103 6.56 -3.82 0.15
C GLY A 103 7.35 -3.76 -1.15
N ALA A 104 6.71 -3.34 -2.23
CA ALA A 104 7.35 -3.25 -3.55
C ALA A 104 8.65 -2.43 -3.53
N PHE A 105 8.67 -1.36 -2.73
CA PHE A 105 9.77 -0.38 -2.70
C PHE A 105 10.52 -0.36 -1.37
N GLY A 106 10.31 -1.31 -0.46
CA GLY A 106 10.94 -1.22 0.86
C GLY A 106 10.60 -2.33 1.83
N GLU A 107 11.11 -2.17 3.04
CA GLU A 107 11.04 -3.17 4.12
C GLU A 107 10.17 -2.66 5.26
N VAL A 108 9.48 -3.57 5.96
CA VAL A 108 8.56 -3.22 7.05
C VAL A 108 8.98 -3.91 8.35
N PHE A 109 9.31 -3.11 9.36
CA PHE A 109 9.69 -3.57 10.69
C PHE A 109 8.68 -3.12 11.74
N LEU A 110 8.50 -3.92 12.78
CA LEU A 110 7.74 -3.55 13.98
C LEU A 110 8.74 -3.29 15.11
N TYR A 111 8.80 -2.05 15.58
CA TYR A 111 9.38 -1.73 16.87
C TYR A 111 8.40 -2.15 17.98
N LYS A 112 8.85 -3.04 18.86
CA LYS A 112 8.10 -3.44 20.06
C LYS A 112 8.49 -2.58 21.24
N SER A 113 7.55 -1.80 21.74
CA SER A 113 7.80 -0.97 22.92
C SER A 113 8.12 -1.85 24.14
N PRO A 114 9.14 -1.50 24.94
CA PRO A 114 9.42 -2.16 26.22
C PRO A 114 8.26 -2.11 27.21
N THR A 115 7.30 -1.19 27.04
CA THR A 115 6.08 -1.08 27.87
C THR A 115 5.12 -2.26 27.69
N GLN A 116 5.34 -3.12 26.68
CA GLN A 116 4.51 -4.27 26.30
C GLN A 116 3.05 -3.93 25.93
N LYS A 117 2.72 -2.64 25.79
CA LYS A 117 1.41 -2.21 25.28
C LYS A 117 1.47 -2.16 23.77
N GLU A 118 0.60 -2.90 23.08
CA GLU A 118 0.55 -2.90 21.62
C GLU A 118 0.30 -1.52 21.02
N ALA A 119 -0.41 -0.64 21.75
CA ALA A 119 -0.68 0.74 21.33
C ALA A 119 0.60 1.61 21.22
N ASP A 120 1.68 1.22 21.91
CA ASP A 120 2.97 1.91 21.89
C ASP A 120 3.90 1.35 20.80
N ASN A 121 3.50 0.27 20.10
CA ASN A 121 4.29 -0.30 19.03
C ASN A 121 4.23 0.56 17.76
N VAL A 122 5.35 0.62 17.05
CA VAL A 122 5.53 1.44 15.85
C VAL A 122 5.96 0.57 14.68
N VAL A 123 5.30 0.72 13.55
CA VAL A 123 5.67 0.08 12.29
C VAL A 123 6.53 1.05 11.48
N LEU A 124 7.73 0.61 11.10
CA LEU A 124 8.68 1.34 10.28
C LEU A 124 8.63 0.80 8.85
N LYS A 125 8.11 1.58 7.89
CA LYS A 125 8.25 1.28 6.45
C LYS A 125 9.44 2.07 5.92
N ILE A 126 10.52 1.39 5.58
CA ILE A 126 11.80 1.97 5.16
C ILE A 126 11.93 1.84 3.64
N ILE A 127 12.00 2.99 2.94
CA ILE A 127 11.96 3.08 1.48
C ILE A 127 13.24 3.78 0.98
N PRO A 128 14.16 3.10 0.27
CA PRO A 128 15.29 3.75 -0.39
C PRO A 128 14.83 4.68 -1.52
N ILE A 129 15.44 5.85 -1.60
CA ILE A 129 15.15 6.90 -2.60
C ILE A 129 16.44 7.49 -3.18
N GLU A 130 16.31 8.15 -4.33
CA GLU A 130 17.39 8.90 -5.00
C GLU A 130 18.60 8.07 -5.47
N GLY A 131 18.60 6.75 -5.28
CA GLY A 131 19.63 5.86 -5.81
C GLY A 131 19.33 5.41 -7.25
N LEU A 132 20.39 5.17 -8.01
CA LEU A 132 20.31 4.68 -9.41
C LEU A 132 20.30 3.15 -9.51
N GLN A 133 20.60 2.46 -8.41
CA GLN A 133 20.58 1.00 -8.37
C GLN A 133 19.14 0.49 -8.37
N LEU A 134 18.90 -0.59 -9.11
CA LEU A 134 17.64 -1.33 -9.04
C LEU A 134 17.51 -2.00 -7.66
N VAL A 135 16.39 -1.75 -6.99
CA VAL A 135 16.01 -2.39 -5.73
C VAL A 135 14.70 -3.10 -5.98
N ASN A 136 14.64 -4.41 -5.75
CA ASN A 136 13.47 -5.25 -5.98
C ASN A 136 12.99 -5.18 -7.44
N GLY A 137 13.92 -5.04 -8.38
CA GLY A 137 13.64 -4.91 -9.81
C GLY A 137 13.19 -3.51 -10.25
N GLU A 138 13.13 -2.52 -9.36
CA GLU A 138 12.61 -1.18 -9.65
C GLU A 138 13.69 -0.10 -9.45
N ILE A 139 13.62 1.00 -10.19
CA ILE A 139 14.45 2.18 -9.91
C ILE A 139 13.92 2.84 -8.64
N GLN A 140 14.81 3.28 -7.76
CA GLN A 140 14.40 3.97 -6.53
C GLN A 140 13.64 5.26 -6.86
N LYS A 141 12.62 5.56 -6.06
CA LYS A 141 11.83 6.79 -6.23
C LYS A 141 12.70 8.02 -6.01
N THR A 142 12.46 9.08 -6.77
CA THR A 142 13.02 10.41 -6.49
C THR A 142 12.27 11.09 -5.33
N TYR A 143 12.80 12.20 -4.82
CA TYR A 143 12.13 13.08 -3.86
C TYR A 143 10.72 13.47 -4.30
N GLU A 144 10.54 13.77 -5.58
CA GLU A 144 9.23 14.11 -6.16
C GLU A 144 8.26 12.93 -6.11
N GLN A 145 8.74 11.73 -6.45
CA GLN A 145 7.91 10.53 -6.54
C GLN A 145 7.52 10.00 -5.16
N ILE A 146 8.42 10.02 -4.18
CA ILE A 146 8.11 9.56 -2.81
C ILE A 146 7.23 10.55 -2.04
N LEU A 147 7.35 11.85 -2.34
CA LEU A 147 6.55 12.88 -1.68
C LEU A 147 5.05 12.61 -1.83
N GLN A 148 4.64 11.98 -2.93
CA GLN A 148 3.25 11.65 -3.20
C GLN A 148 2.70 10.64 -2.19
N GLU A 149 3.44 9.55 -1.95
CA GLU A 149 3.07 8.54 -0.94
C GLU A 149 3.05 9.14 0.46
N VAL A 150 4.00 10.04 0.77
CA VAL A 150 4.03 10.78 2.05
C VAL A 150 2.80 11.67 2.20
N VAL A 151 2.46 12.46 1.18
CA VAL A 151 1.28 13.34 1.19
C VAL A 151 0.00 12.52 1.34
N ILE A 152 -0.20 11.49 0.51
CA ILE A 152 -1.40 10.64 0.60
C ILE A 152 -1.52 10.03 2.00
N SER A 153 -0.43 9.47 2.54
CA SER A 153 -0.42 8.84 3.85
C SER A 153 -0.82 9.82 4.96
N MET A 154 -0.23 11.02 4.97
CA MET A 154 -0.49 12.02 6.01
C MET A 154 -1.90 12.61 5.91
N GLU A 155 -2.38 12.90 4.69
CA GLU A 155 -3.69 13.52 4.50
C GLU A 155 -4.84 12.55 4.78
N LEU A 156 -4.70 11.27 4.40
CA LEU A 156 -5.67 10.22 4.76
C LEU A 156 -5.66 9.93 6.27
N CYS A 157 -4.49 9.82 6.90
CA CYS A 157 -4.36 9.69 8.34
C CYS A 157 -5.13 10.81 9.07
N ALA A 158 -4.98 12.04 8.60
CA ALA A 158 -5.58 13.18 9.26
C ALA A 158 -7.12 13.21 9.14
N LEU A 159 -7.74 12.40 8.28
CA LEU A 159 -9.20 12.17 8.27
C LEU A 159 -9.71 11.47 9.55
N GLY A 160 -8.84 10.87 10.36
CA GLY A 160 -9.21 10.24 11.63
C GLY A 160 -9.56 11.23 12.75
N HIS A 161 -9.27 12.52 12.58
CA HIS A 161 -9.59 13.52 13.60
C HIS A 161 -11.07 13.96 13.49
N GLU A 162 -11.88 13.62 14.49
CA GLU A 162 -13.32 13.91 14.56
C GLU A 162 -13.67 15.40 14.40
N ASN A 163 -12.72 16.29 14.71
CA ASN A 163 -12.86 17.75 14.56
C ASN A 163 -12.72 18.24 13.11
N ARG A 164 -12.46 17.37 12.13
CA ARG A 164 -12.39 17.76 10.72
C ARG A 164 -13.80 17.93 10.12
N GLY A 165 -14.29 19.17 10.17
CA GLY A 165 -15.29 19.71 9.24
C GLY A 165 -16.52 18.83 8.96
N ILE A 166 -16.81 18.64 7.67
CA ILE A 166 -18.05 18.02 7.18
C ILE A 166 -17.98 16.48 7.14
N SER A 167 -16.78 15.90 7.10
CA SER A 167 -16.57 14.46 6.93
C SER A 167 -15.28 13.98 7.59
N PHE A 168 -15.32 12.81 8.24
CA PHE A 168 -14.16 12.16 8.88
C PHE A 168 -14.29 10.63 8.81
N ALA A 169 -13.16 9.92 8.86
CA ALA A 169 -13.12 8.46 8.83
C ALA A 169 -12.07 7.91 9.80
N ASN A 170 -12.49 6.96 10.63
CA ASN A 170 -11.57 6.04 11.30
C ASN A 170 -11.39 4.81 10.40
N GLY A 171 -10.21 4.62 9.81
CA GLY A 171 -9.99 3.48 8.91
C GLY A 171 -8.77 3.57 8.01
N PHE A 172 -8.05 4.69 8.03
CA PHE A 172 -6.72 4.83 7.43
C PHE A 172 -5.66 4.73 8.52
N VAL A 173 -4.49 4.19 8.19
CA VAL A 173 -3.40 4.05 9.17
C VAL A 173 -2.95 5.39 9.74
N ASN A 174 -2.69 5.41 11.04
CA ASN A 174 -2.16 6.58 11.74
C ASN A 174 -0.66 6.71 11.46
N ILE A 175 -0.24 7.85 10.89
CA ILE A 175 1.16 8.22 10.67
C ILE A 175 1.64 8.98 11.89
N GLN A 176 2.58 8.39 12.64
CA GLN A 176 3.17 9.02 13.82
C GLN A 176 4.27 10.01 13.44
N ALA A 177 5.12 9.64 12.49
CA ALA A 177 6.17 10.50 11.97
C ALA A 177 6.61 10.07 10.57
N VAL A 178 7.26 11.00 9.86
CA VAL A 178 7.99 10.72 8.63
C VAL A 178 9.40 11.24 8.82
N LYS A 179 10.41 10.44 8.49
CA LYS A 179 11.82 10.85 8.59
C LYS A 179 12.52 10.63 7.27
N CYS A 180 13.31 11.59 6.82
CA CYS A 180 14.29 11.41 5.76
C CYS A 180 15.66 11.19 6.39
N VAL A 181 16.26 10.03 6.11
CA VAL A 181 17.53 9.58 6.72
C VAL A 181 18.54 9.19 5.64
N LYS A 182 19.82 9.18 6.01
CA LYS A 182 20.95 8.83 5.14
C LYS A 182 21.92 7.92 5.89
N GLY A 183 22.50 6.92 5.21
CA GLY A 183 23.50 6.03 5.78
C GLY A 183 23.49 4.64 5.14
N HIS A 184 24.31 3.74 5.68
CA HIS A 184 24.14 2.31 5.39
C HIS A 184 22.84 1.80 6.01
N TYR A 185 22.32 0.70 5.47
CA TYR A 185 21.25 -0.03 6.13
C TYR A 185 21.76 -0.58 7.47
N PRO A 186 21.07 -0.36 8.62
CA PRO A 186 21.58 -0.80 9.91
C PRO A 186 21.82 -2.31 9.96
N ALA A 187 22.98 -2.73 10.48
CA ALA A 187 23.39 -4.14 10.50
C ALA A 187 22.36 -5.04 11.22
N HIS A 188 21.76 -4.56 12.31
CA HIS A 188 20.72 -5.30 13.01
C HIS A 188 19.47 -5.54 12.13
N LEU A 189 19.03 -4.53 11.37
CA LEU A 189 17.88 -4.67 10.47
C LEU A 189 18.18 -5.60 9.29
N GLN A 190 19.44 -5.64 8.81
CA GLN A 190 19.87 -6.62 7.81
C GLN A 190 19.76 -8.05 8.36
N LYS A 191 20.22 -8.29 9.59
CA LYS A 191 20.06 -9.60 10.24
C LYS A 191 18.59 -10.01 10.38
N LEU A 192 17.71 -9.08 10.77
CA LEU A 192 16.26 -9.34 10.82
C LEU A 192 15.67 -9.64 9.43
N TRP A 193 16.25 -9.06 8.37
CA TRP A 193 15.89 -9.37 7.00
C TRP A 193 16.28 -10.81 6.63
N GLU A 194 17.52 -11.24 6.94
CA GLU A 194 18.03 -12.59 6.69
C GLU A 194 17.16 -13.64 7.42
N GLU A 195 16.88 -13.40 8.71
CA GLU A 195 16.01 -14.26 9.50
C GLU A 195 14.57 -14.36 8.95
N TYR A 196 14.05 -13.27 8.36
CA TYR A 196 12.76 -13.29 7.70
C TYR A 196 12.83 -14.08 6.39
N ASP A 197 13.88 -13.88 5.57
CA ASP A 197 14.10 -14.59 4.32
C ASP A 197 14.19 -16.11 4.56
N ASP A 198 14.94 -16.55 5.56
CA ASP A 198 15.05 -17.97 5.93
C ASP A 198 13.68 -18.60 6.27
N ARG A 199 12.79 -17.84 6.92
CA ARG A 199 11.49 -18.33 7.38
C ARG A 199 10.37 -18.17 6.36
N LYS A 200 10.47 -17.17 5.49
CA LYS A 200 9.38 -16.68 4.65
C LYS A 200 9.73 -16.60 3.18
N GLU A 201 10.98 -16.78 2.78
CA GLU A 201 11.46 -16.56 1.41
C GLU A 201 11.04 -15.17 0.91
N SER A 202 11.84 -14.16 1.26
CA SER A 202 11.63 -12.76 0.93
C SER A 202 11.55 -12.58 -0.60
N GLU A 203 10.61 -11.74 -1.01
CA GLU A 203 10.48 -11.31 -2.39
C GLU A 203 11.47 -10.21 -2.79
N ASN A 204 12.10 -9.57 -1.80
CA ASN A 204 12.96 -8.41 -1.99
C ASN A 204 14.43 -8.82 -2.14
N ASP A 205 15.23 -7.90 -2.66
CA ASP A 205 16.69 -8.03 -2.68
C ASP A 205 17.25 -7.73 -1.28
N HIS A 206 18.38 -8.37 -0.93
CA HIS A 206 19.03 -8.14 0.37
C HIS A 206 19.50 -6.67 0.50
N PRO A 207 19.19 -5.95 1.60
CA PRO A 207 19.49 -4.51 1.74
C PRO A 207 20.97 -4.18 2.00
N GLN A 208 21.90 -5.11 1.78
CA GLN A 208 23.34 -4.90 1.98
C GLN A 208 23.95 -4.06 0.86
N CYS A 209 23.28 -3.96 -0.28
CA CYS A 209 23.75 -3.21 -1.45
C CYS A 209 23.87 -1.70 -1.21
N PHE A 210 23.25 -1.16 -0.17
CA PHE A 210 23.21 0.27 0.08
C PHE A 210 24.48 0.81 0.73
N MET A 211 25.06 1.83 0.10
CA MET A 211 26.26 2.52 0.57
C MET A 211 25.94 3.64 1.58
N SER A 212 26.97 4.18 2.24
CA SER A 212 26.84 5.24 3.25
C SER A 212 26.09 6.50 2.80
N ASP A 213 25.99 6.74 1.49
CA ASP A 213 25.33 7.90 0.92
C ASP A 213 23.87 7.68 0.53
N GLN A 214 23.37 6.45 0.63
CA GLN A 214 21.98 6.10 0.36
C GLN A 214 21.02 6.89 1.24
N ILE A 215 19.94 7.39 0.63
CA ILE A 215 18.87 8.14 1.30
C ILE A 215 17.64 7.24 1.43
N TYR A 216 16.94 7.35 2.55
CA TYR A 216 15.69 6.65 2.81
C TYR A 216 14.61 7.61 3.30
N VAL A 217 13.36 7.25 3.02
CA VAL A 217 12.20 7.73 3.77
C VAL A 217 11.77 6.62 4.71
N VAL A 218 11.56 6.96 5.98
CA VAL A 218 10.97 6.07 6.98
C VAL A 218 9.62 6.63 7.38
N LEU A 219 8.56 5.88 7.07
CA LEU A 219 7.21 6.14 7.55
C LEU A 219 7.00 5.38 8.85
N GLU A 220 6.83 6.11 9.96
CA GLU A 220 6.50 5.57 11.27
C GLU A 220 4.98 5.55 11.42
N MET A 221 4.40 4.36 11.58
CA MET A 221 2.96 4.12 11.56
C MET A 221 2.53 3.42 12.85
N ALA A 222 1.33 3.68 13.33
CA ALA A 222 0.79 2.93 14.46
C ALA A 222 0.56 1.46 14.09
N PHE A 223 0.94 0.55 14.98
CA PHE A 223 0.59 -0.86 14.81
C PHE A 223 -0.93 -1.05 14.80
N SER A 224 -1.47 -1.55 13.68
CA SER A 224 -2.92 -1.63 13.44
C SER A 224 -3.42 -3.07 13.27
N GLY A 225 -2.72 -4.04 13.88
CA GLY A 225 -3.09 -5.45 13.87
C GLY A 225 -2.40 -6.25 12.77
N LYS A 226 -3.07 -7.30 12.29
CA LYS A 226 -2.53 -8.26 11.31
C LYS A 226 -3.22 -8.08 9.97
N ASP A 227 -2.53 -8.34 8.87
CA ASP A 227 -3.17 -8.38 7.56
C ASP A 227 -4.36 -9.37 7.52
N MET A 228 -5.35 -9.07 6.69
CA MET A 228 -6.61 -9.83 6.61
C MET A 228 -6.38 -11.27 6.15
N GLU A 229 -5.34 -11.52 5.37
CA GLU A 229 -4.92 -12.86 4.94
C GLU A 229 -4.56 -13.75 6.15
N LYS A 230 -3.83 -13.22 7.13
CA LYS A 230 -3.40 -13.95 8.34
C LYS A 230 -4.42 -13.89 9.48
N PHE A 231 -5.35 -12.95 9.47
CA PHE A 231 -6.34 -12.80 10.53
C PHE A 231 -7.37 -13.94 10.54
N ILE A 232 -7.83 -14.33 11.74
CA ILE A 232 -8.87 -15.36 11.90
C ILE A 232 -10.11 -14.70 12.53
N PHE A 233 -11.13 -14.50 11.71
CA PHE A 233 -12.41 -13.96 12.14
C PHE A 233 -13.17 -14.94 13.03
N LYS A 234 -13.92 -14.40 14.00
CA LYS A 234 -14.80 -15.21 14.86
C LYS A 234 -15.92 -15.87 14.04
N ASN A 235 -16.58 -15.11 13.18
CA ASN A 235 -17.68 -15.52 12.32
C ASN A 235 -17.84 -14.51 11.16
N ALA A 236 -18.82 -14.73 10.28
CA ALA A 236 -19.03 -13.87 9.10
C ALA A 236 -19.67 -12.52 9.45
N GLU A 237 -20.32 -12.39 10.61
CA GLU A 237 -20.81 -11.09 11.08
C GLU A 237 -19.61 -10.15 11.29
N GLN A 238 -18.55 -10.63 11.94
CA GLN A 238 -17.36 -9.83 12.18
C GLN A 238 -16.69 -9.35 10.89
N SER A 239 -16.54 -10.22 9.88
CA SER A 239 -15.95 -9.82 8.59
C SER A 239 -16.88 -8.92 7.77
N TYR A 240 -18.20 -9.11 7.84
CA TYR A 240 -19.17 -8.24 7.20
C TYR A 240 -19.11 -6.81 7.76
N TYR A 241 -19.02 -6.64 9.08
CA TYR A 241 -18.85 -5.31 9.68
C TYR A 241 -17.45 -4.72 9.42
N ALA A 242 -16.40 -5.54 9.32
CA ALA A 242 -15.09 -5.07 8.86
C ALA A 242 -15.13 -4.55 7.41
N LEU A 243 -15.85 -5.24 6.51
CA LEU A 243 -16.09 -4.77 5.13
C LEU A 243 -16.76 -3.40 5.11
N GLN A 244 -17.80 -3.20 5.94
CA GLN A 244 -18.46 -1.90 6.02
C GLN A 244 -17.53 -0.79 6.52
N GLN A 245 -16.67 -1.07 7.50
CA GLN A 245 -15.65 -0.11 7.95
C GLN A 245 -14.74 0.34 6.79
N ILE A 246 -14.28 -0.61 5.97
CA ILE A 246 -13.44 -0.32 4.79
C ILE A 246 -14.23 0.56 3.80
N VAL A 247 -15.48 0.20 3.49
CA VAL A 247 -16.33 0.96 2.56
C VAL A 247 -16.54 2.40 3.04
N PHE A 248 -16.85 2.61 4.32
CA PHE A 248 -17.05 3.96 4.86
C PHE A 248 -15.74 4.77 4.84
N ALA A 249 -14.59 4.16 5.15
CA ALA A 249 -13.30 4.84 5.05
C ALA A 249 -13.01 5.28 3.60
N LEU A 250 -13.21 4.40 2.62
CA LEU A 250 -13.04 4.73 1.21
C LEU A 250 -14.02 5.79 0.74
N ALA A 251 -15.30 5.73 1.16
CA ALA A 251 -16.31 6.73 0.82
C ALA A 251 -15.94 8.14 1.32
N VAL A 252 -15.38 8.26 2.53
CA VAL A 252 -14.86 9.54 3.03
C VAL A 252 -13.66 10.00 2.20
N GLY A 253 -12.72 9.09 1.89
CA GLY A 253 -11.57 9.40 1.04
C GLY A 253 -11.99 9.89 -0.36
N GLU A 254 -12.92 9.19 -1.00
CA GLU A 254 -13.49 9.57 -2.31
C GLU A 254 -14.05 10.99 -2.28
N MET A 255 -14.81 11.31 -1.24
CA MET A 255 -15.46 12.61 -1.12
C MET A 255 -14.48 13.76 -0.81
N VAL A 256 -13.50 13.53 0.07
CA VAL A 256 -12.60 14.61 0.53
C VAL A 256 -11.45 14.83 -0.43
N TYR A 257 -10.92 13.76 -1.02
CA TYR A 257 -9.68 13.80 -1.80
C TYR A 257 -9.81 13.16 -3.18
N GLU A 258 -11.02 12.83 -3.66
CA GLU A 258 -11.19 12.04 -4.89
C GLU A 258 -10.28 10.79 -4.86
N PHE A 259 -10.24 10.12 -3.69
CA PHE A 259 -9.31 9.04 -3.41
C PHE A 259 -9.68 7.74 -4.13
N GLU A 260 -8.68 7.12 -4.74
CA GLU A 260 -8.73 5.74 -5.20
C GLU A 260 -7.53 4.98 -4.63
N HIS A 261 -7.76 3.84 -3.97
CA HIS A 261 -6.66 3.07 -3.39
C HIS A 261 -5.79 2.42 -4.47
N ARG A 262 -6.43 1.85 -5.49
CA ARG A 262 -5.84 1.17 -6.67
C ARG A 262 -4.94 -0.05 -6.42
N ASP A 263 -4.65 -0.37 -5.16
CA ASP A 263 -3.96 -1.63 -4.80
C ASP A 263 -4.49 -2.26 -3.50
N LEU A 264 -5.81 -2.27 -3.30
CA LEU A 264 -6.41 -2.70 -2.02
C LEU A 264 -6.58 -4.23 -1.96
N HIS A 265 -5.47 -4.96 -2.15
CA HIS A 265 -5.47 -6.39 -1.90
C HIS A 265 -5.59 -6.66 -0.39
N TRP A 266 -5.98 -7.87 0.00
CA TRP A 266 -6.25 -8.21 1.40
C TRP A 266 -5.04 -8.11 2.35
N GLY A 267 -3.82 -8.12 1.80
CA GLY A 267 -2.59 -7.78 2.53
C GLY A 267 -2.50 -6.31 2.97
N ASN A 268 -3.22 -5.40 2.30
CA ASN A 268 -3.28 -3.96 2.58
C ASN A 268 -4.47 -3.59 3.47
N ILE A 269 -5.08 -4.59 4.12
CA ILE A 269 -6.14 -4.41 5.11
C ILE A 269 -5.67 -5.06 6.40
N LEU A 270 -5.39 -4.23 7.40
CA LEU A 270 -5.05 -4.70 8.74
C LEU A 270 -6.30 -4.82 9.61
N ILE A 271 -6.38 -5.91 10.37
CA ILE A 271 -7.45 -6.20 11.32
C ILE A 271 -6.86 -6.29 12.73
N ALA A 272 -7.37 -5.44 13.62
CA ALA A 272 -7.05 -5.45 15.05
C ALA A 272 -8.28 -5.80 15.87
N THR A 273 -8.10 -6.52 16.99
CA THR A 273 -9.18 -6.74 17.95
C THR A 273 -9.43 -5.49 18.77
N THR A 274 -10.70 -5.21 19.09
CA THR A 274 -11.06 -4.06 19.94
C THR A 274 -12.17 -4.39 20.92
N ASN A 275 -12.19 -3.67 22.04
CA ASN A 275 -13.27 -3.70 23.02
C ASN A 275 -14.33 -2.62 22.76
N GLU A 276 -14.02 -1.63 21.92
CA GLU A 276 -14.98 -0.59 21.51
C GLU A 276 -16.14 -1.24 20.77
N LYS A 277 -17.37 -0.86 21.14
CA LYS A 277 -18.58 -1.47 20.56
C LYS A 277 -18.95 -0.87 19.21
N TYR A 278 -18.62 0.41 19.02
CA TYR A 278 -18.96 1.18 17.84
C TYR A 278 -17.74 1.97 17.36
N ILE A 279 -17.72 2.27 16.07
CA ILE A 279 -16.75 3.14 15.40
C ILE A 279 -17.54 4.16 14.58
N CYS A 280 -17.14 5.42 14.64
CA CYS A 280 -17.87 6.52 14.03
C CYS A 280 -17.23 6.97 12.71
N TYR A 281 -18.09 7.35 11.77
CA TYR A 281 -17.75 8.02 10.52
C TYR A 281 -18.66 9.23 10.35
N LYS A 282 -18.25 10.17 9.52
CA LYS A 282 -19.11 11.30 9.11
C LYS A 282 -19.06 11.46 7.60
N LEU A 283 -20.23 11.36 6.96
CA LEU A 283 -20.41 11.58 5.53
C LEU A 283 -21.38 12.73 5.31
N LYS A 284 -20.93 13.85 4.73
CA LYS A 284 -21.80 15.02 4.44
C LYS A 284 -22.61 15.49 5.67
N ASN A 285 -21.94 15.64 6.81
CA ASN A 285 -22.55 15.96 8.11
C ASN A 285 -23.43 14.88 8.75
N GLN A 286 -23.67 13.75 8.10
CA GLN A 286 -24.35 12.62 8.72
C GLN A 286 -23.34 11.76 9.49
N VAL A 287 -23.52 11.68 10.82
CA VAL A 287 -22.73 10.80 11.68
C VAL A 287 -23.29 9.39 11.59
N ILE A 288 -22.41 8.42 11.37
CA ILE A 288 -22.73 7.00 11.21
C ILE A 288 -21.98 6.26 12.31
N SER A 289 -22.72 5.56 13.17
CA SER A 289 -22.16 4.73 14.24
C SER A 289 -22.26 3.26 13.85
N LEU A 290 -21.13 2.66 13.48
CA LEU A 290 -21.07 1.29 12.98
C LEU A 290 -20.61 0.32 14.08
N PRO A 291 -21.32 -0.80 14.32
CA PRO A 291 -20.84 -1.85 15.22
C PRO A 291 -19.47 -2.40 14.79
N THR A 292 -18.50 -2.46 15.70
CA THR A 292 -17.17 -3.02 15.40
C THR A 292 -17.19 -4.54 15.33
N LYS A 293 -18.14 -5.17 16.03
CA LYS A 293 -18.16 -6.62 16.30
C LYS A 293 -16.81 -7.15 16.80
N GLY A 294 -16.12 -6.31 17.58
CA GLY A 294 -14.85 -6.62 18.21
C GLY A 294 -13.62 -6.51 17.31
N VAL A 295 -13.73 -5.92 16.11
CA VAL A 295 -12.57 -5.63 15.23
C VAL A 295 -12.59 -4.22 14.67
N LYS A 296 -11.40 -3.68 14.43
CA LYS A 296 -11.15 -2.49 13.61
C LYS A 296 -10.43 -2.89 12.33
N ALA A 297 -10.90 -2.40 11.19
CA ALA A 297 -10.23 -2.53 9.90
C ALA A 297 -9.46 -1.25 9.58
N THR A 298 -8.22 -1.38 9.11
CA THR A 298 -7.33 -0.27 8.75
C THR A 298 -6.75 -0.51 7.36
N VAL A 299 -6.93 0.46 6.47
CA VAL A 299 -6.37 0.49 5.12
C VAL A 299 -4.94 1.04 5.18
N ILE A 300 -4.03 0.39 4.45
CA ILE A 300 -2.60 0.74 4.39
C ILE A 300 -2.08 0.70 2.95
N ASP A 301 -0.84 1.18 2.77
CA ASP A 301 -0.06 1.12 1.54
C ASP A 301 -0.68 1.84 0.33
N TYR A 302 -0.39 3.14 0.26
CA TYR A 302 -0.93 4.02 -0.77
C TYR A 302 0.00 4.19 -1.98
N THR A 303 0.89 3.22 -2.20
CA THR A 303 1.93 3.27 -3.23
C THR A 303 1.39 3.53 -4.64
N LEU A 304 0.24 2.92 -4.99
CA LEU A 304 -0.41 3.05 -6.30
C LEU A 304 -1.63 3.97 -6.28
N SER A 305 -1.93 4.56 -5.13
CA SER A 305 -3.16 5.33 -4.94
C SER A 305 -3.17 6.63 -5.74
N ARG A 306 -4.38 7.17 -5.90
CA ARG A 306 -4.63 8.46 -6.54
C ARG A 306 -5.44 9.36 -5.63
N ILE A 307 -5.05 10.63 -5.51
CA ILE A 307 -5.83 11.69 -4.84
C ILE A 307 -5.74 13.00 -5.61
N THR A 308 -6.68 13.90 -5.33
CA THR A 308 -6.51 15.33 -5.51
C THR A 308 -6.34 16.00 -4.16
N TYR A 309 -5.28 16.79 -4.00
CA TYR A 309 -5.01 17.58 -2.81
C TYR A 309 -4.56 18.99 -3.20
N GLY A 310 -5.31 20.00 -2.76
CA GLY A 310 -5.18 21.35 -3.31
C GLY A 310 -5.36 21.35 -4.83
N ASP A 311 -4.46 22.00 -5.54
CA ASP A 311 -4.47 22.04 -7.01
C ASP A 311 -3.71 20.89 -7.67
N CYS A 312 -3.21 19.92 -6.89
CA CYS A 312 -2.38 18.82 -7.38
C CYS A 312 -3.16 17.51 -7.44
N CYS A 313 -3.08 16.81 -8.58
CA CYS A 313 -3.42 15.39 -8.69
C CYS A 313 -2.16 14.57 -8.48
N TYR A 314 -2.18 13.66 -7.51
CA TYR A 314 -1.11 12.70 -7.23
C TYR A 314 -1.59 11.32 -7.61
N TYR A 315 -0.82 10.60 -8.44
CA TYR A 315 -1.17 9.25 -8.87
C TYR A 315 0.06 8.47 -9.32
N ASN A 316 -0.08 7.14 -9.41
CA ASN A 316 0.91 6.29 -10.05
C ASN A 316 0.45 5.92 -11.48
N ASP A 317 1.30 6.20 -12.46
CA ASP A 317 1.08 5.79 -13.84
C ASP A 317 1.55 4.35 -14.04
N LEU A 318 0.59 3.49 -14.38
CA LEU A 318 0.80 2.07 -14.61
C LEU A 318 0.81 1.70 -16.10
N SER A 319 0.62 2.65 -17.02
CA SER A 319 0.47 2.40 -18.47
C SER A 319 1.63 1.60 -19.09
N LEU A 320 2.83 1.72 -18.52
CA LEU A 320 4.03 1.01 -18.98
C LEU A 320 4.26 -0.35 -18.33
N ASP A 321 3.46 -0.74 -17.32
CA ASP A 321 3.63 -2.02 -16.60
C ASP A 321 2.83 -3.16 -17.25
N LYS A 322 3.28 -3.58 -18.44
CA LYS A 322 2.62 -4.64 -19.23
C LYS A 322 2.51 -5.96 -18.46
N ASP A 323 3.49 -6.26 -17.61
CA ASP A 323 3.57 -7.54 -16.93
C ASP A 323 2.54 -7.65 -15.81
N LEU A 324 2.26 -6.55 -15.12
CA LEU A 324 1.17 -6.46 -14.15
C LEU A 324 -0.18 -6.85 -14.77
N PHE A 325 -0.46 -6.36 -15.98
CA PHE A 325 -1.72 -6.65 -16.66
C PHE A 325 -1.76 -8.03 -17.33
N ALA A 326 -0.60 -8.63 -17.60
CA ALA A 326 -0.48 -9.99 -18.15
C ALA A 326 -0.50 -11.09 -17.06
N ALA A 327 -0.30 -10.72 -15.80
CA ALA A 327 -0.32 -11.65 -14.68
C ALA A 327 -1.72 -12.27 -14.47
N THR A 328 -1.74 -13.54 -14.06
CA THR A 328 -2.95 -14.30 -13.74
C THR A 328 -2.74 -15.11 -12.45
N GLY A 329 -3.76 -15.84 -11.99
CA GLY A 329 -3.65 -16.71 -10.80
C GLY A 329 -4.47 -16.24 -9.59
N ASP A 330 -4.84 -14.97 -9.56
CA ASP A 330 -5.73 -14.41 -8.55
C ASP A 330 -6.62 -13.31 -9.14
N TYR A 331 -7.83 -13.15 -8.59
CA TYR A 331 -8.78 -12.09 -8.96
C TYR A 331 -8.16 -10.69 -8.81
N GLN A 332 -7.15 -10.53 -7.96
CA GLN A 332 -6.33 -9.32 -7.86
C GLN A 332 -5.86 -8.81 -9.23
N PHE A 333 -5.40 -9.71 -10.11
CA PHE A 333 -4.88 -9.32 -11.41
C PHE A 333 -5.98 -8.95 -12.41
N ASP A 334 -7.18 -9.50 -12.24
CA ASP A 334 -8.36 -9.05 -12.99
C ASP A 334 -8.74 -7.63 -12.58
N ILE A 335 -8.62 -7.26 -11.30
CA ILE A 335 -8.89 -5.88 -10.85
C ILE A 335 -7.99 -4.87 -11.55
N TYR A 336 -6.69 -5.14 -11.72
CA TYR A 336 -5.81 -4.24 -12.47
C TYR A 336 -6.26 -4.07 -13.92
N ARG A 337 -6.70 -5.16 -14.59
CA ARG A 337 -7.26 -5.09 -15.95
C ARG A 337 -8.55 -4.28 -15.99
N MET A 338 -9.48 -4.54 -15.07
CA MET A 338 -10.75 -3.80 -14.96
C MET A 338 -10.52 -2.30 -14.75
N MET A 339 -9.55 -1.93 -13.89
CA MET A 339 -9.17 -0.53 -13.68
C MET A 339 -8.58 0.09 -14.95
N ARG A 340 -7.65 -0.57 -15.62
CA ARG A 340 -7.06 -0.08 -16.87
C ARG A 340 -8.15 0.14 -17.94
N ASP A 341 -9.07 -0.81 -18.07
CA ASP A 341 -10.11 -0.77 -19.08
C ASP A 341 -11.10 0.38 -18.82
N ILE A 342 -11.55 0.60 -17.56
CA ILE A 342 -12.46 1.70 -17.25
C ILE A 342 -11.80 3.08 -17.34
N LEU A 343 -10.52 3.17 -16.96
CA LEU A 343 -9.72 4.40 -17.06
C LEU A 343 -9.32 4.71 -18.51
N ASN A 344 -9.49 3.78 -19.45
CA ASN A 344 -8.90 3.83 -20.79
C ASN A 344 -7.39 4.13 -20.73
N ASP A 345 -6.69 3.51 -19.76
CA ASP A 345 -5.27 3.70 -19.46
C ASP A 345 -4.84 5.13 -19.05
N LYS A 346 -5.80 6.00 -18.70
CA LYS A 346 -5.55 7.38 -18.21
C LYS A 346 -5.57 7.47 -16.70
N TRP A 347 -4.46 7.09 -16.07
CA TRP A 347 -4.34 6.93 -14.61
C TRP A 347 -4.49 8.23 -13.81
N GLU A 348 -4.42 9.41 -14.42
CA GLU A 348 -4.70 10.70 -13.76
C GLU A 348 -6.19 10.93 -13.47
N THR A 349 -7.06 10.23 -14.20
CA THR A 349 -8.52 10.37 -14.12
C THR A 349 -9.03 9.94 -12.75
N PHE A 350 -10.01 10.68 -12.20
CA PHE A 350 -10.77 10.22 -11.04
C PHE A 350 -11.88 9.27 -11.51
N GLU A 351 -11.80 8.01 -11.12
CA GLU A 351 -12.83 7.00 -11.39
C GLU A 351 -13.07 6.17 -10.12
N PRO A 352 -14.00 6.57 -9.23
CA PRO A 352 -14.20 5.91 -7.94
C PRO A 352 -14.73 4.46 -8.08
N LYS A 353 -15.16 4.05 -9.28
CA LYS A 353 -15.49 2.65 -9.56
C LYS A 353 -14.30 1.71 -9.33
N THR A 354 -13.06 2.19 -9.42
CA THR A 354 -11.87 1.39 -9.12
C THR A 354 -11.85 0.90 -7.68
N ASN A 355 -12.33 1.71 -6.72
CA ASN A 355 -12.49 1.26 -5.33
C ASN A 355 -13.55 0.16 -5.22
N VAL A 356 -14.66 0.26 -5.97
CA VAL A 356 -15.71 -0.77 -5.98
C VAL A 356 -15.18 -2.10 -6.53
N PHE A 357 -14.31 -2.08 -7.53
CA PHE A 357 -13.63 -3.28 -8.02
C PHE A 357 -12.77 -3.93 -6.93
N TRP A 358 -12.07 -3.12 -6.14
CA TRP A 358 -11.35 -3.67 -4.98
C TRP A 358 -12.29 -4.20 -3.89
N ILE A 359 -13.44 -3.56 -3.64
CA ILE A 359 -14.44 -4.10 -2.71
C ILE A 359 -15.00 -5.43 -3.20
N SER A 360 -15.24 -5.63 -4.51
CA SER A 360 -15.65 -6.93 -5.03
C SER A 360 -14.58 -8.00 -4.79
N TYR A 361 -13.31 -7.64 -4.98
CA TYR A 361 -12.19 -8.51 -4.63
C TYR A 361 -12.17 -8.87 -3.14
N ILE A 362 -12.34 -7.90 -2.25
CA ILE A 362 -12.38 -8.14 -0.80
C ILE A 362 -13.56 -9.05 -0.43
N ILE A 363 -14.75 -8.83 -0.99
CA ILE A 363 -15.91 -9.72 -0.77
C ILE A 363 -15.57 -11.15 -1.18
N SER A 364 -14.95 -11.34 -2.34
CA SER A 364 -14.51 -12.67 -2.80
C SER A 364 -13.55 -13.32 -1.81
N LYS A 365 -12.58 -12.57 -1.27
CA LYS A 365 -11.66 -13.08 -0.23
C LYS A 365 -12.37 -13.43 1.08
N LEU A 366 -13.33 -12.61 1.51
CA LEU A 366 -14.14 -12.86 2.70
C LEU A 366 -15.00 -14.12 2.57
N LEU A 367 -15.45 -14.46 1.36
CA LEU A 367 -16.24 -15.66 1.08
C LEU A 367 -15.38 -16.91 0.95
N ASN A 368 -14.22 -16.80 0.28
CA ASN A 368 -13.52 -17.97 -0.24
C ASN A 368 -12.19 -18.27 0.44
N ASN A 369 -11.56 -17.31 1.12
CA ASN A 369 -10.17 -17.45 1.52
C ASN A 369 -9.87 -17.12 2.99
N VAL A 370 -10.59 -16.18 3.62
CA VAL A 370 -10.35 -15.86 5.04
C VAL A 370 -10.74 -17.01 5.96
N LYS A 371 -10.12 -17.06 7.15
CA LYS A 371 -10.36 -18.11 8.14
C LYS A 371 -11.42 -17.69 9.15
N TYR A 372 -12.38 -18.59 9.41
CA TYR A 372 -13.43 -18.39 10.41
C TYR A 372 -13.37 -19.46 11.51
N LYS A 373 -13.46 -19.05 12.78
CA LYS A 373 -13.54 -20.00 13.92
C LYS A 373 -14.90 -20.71 13.98
N ASN A 374 -16.01 -19.96 13.89
CA ASN A 374 -17.36 -20.48 14.16
C ASN A 374 -18.22 -20.60 12.89
N ASN A 375 -17.69 -21.28 11.87
CA ASN A 375 -18.28 -21.34 10.52
C ASN A 375 -19.56 -22.19 10.38
N ARG A 376 -20.00 -22.90 11.43
CA ARG A 376 -21.23 -23.71 11.43
C ARG A 376 -22.43 -23.05 12.11
N THR A 377 -22.23 -21.87 12.72
CA THR A 377 -23.29 -21.19 13.46
C THR A 377 -24.34 -20.60 12.53
N LYS A 378 -25.62 -20.56 12.97
CA LYS A 378 -26.71 -19.92 12.21
C LYS A 378 -26.37 -18.47 11.83
N LEU A 379 -25.80 -17.73 12.77
CA LEU A 379 -25.32 -16.36 12.57
C LEU A 379 -24.26 -16.27 11.46
N HIS A 380 -23.27 -17.16 11.45
CA HIS A 380 -22.28 -17.18 10.37
C HIS A 380 -22.94 -17.44 9.02
N LEU A 381 -23.83 -18.43 8.91
CA LEU A 381 -24.51 -18.75 7.66
C LEU A 381 -25.40 -17.60 7.16
N GLU A 382 -26.06 -16.88 8.06
CA GLU A 382 -26.83 -15.68 7.72
C GLU A 382 -25.95 -14.59 7.08
N TYR A 383 -24.82 -14.28 7.71
CA TYR A 383 -23.92 -13.24 7.20
C TYR A 383 -23.14 -13.67 5.95
N ILE A 384 -22.88 -14.97 5.76
CA ILE A 384 -22.39 -15.49 4.47
C ILE A 384 -23.43 -15.26 3.36
N LYS A 385 -24.73 -15.42 3.62
CA LYS A 385 -25.76 -15.08 2.63
C LYS A 385 -25.73 -13.59 2.29
N LYS A 386 -25.60 -12.71 3.29
CA LYS A 386 -25.45 -11.26 3.06
C LYS A 386 -24.23 -10.94 2.21
N LEU A 387 -23.06 -11.55 2.50
CA LEU A 387 -21.85 -11.38 1.68
C LEU A 387 -22.04 -11.88 0.25
N ARG A 388 -22.75 -12.99 0.02
CA ARG A 388 -23.08 -13.47 -1.34
C ARG A 388 -24.04 -12.54 -2.08
N THR A 389 -25.01 -11.95 -1.39
CA THR A 389 -25.86 -10.90 -1.96
C THR A 389 -25.03 -9.68 -2.36
N LEU A 390 -24.03 -9.30 -1.55
CA LEU A 390 -23.11 -8.23 -1.92
C LEU A 390 -22.23 -8.64 -3.11
N GLU A 391 -21.72 -9.87 -3.17
CA GLU A 391 -20.93 -10.37 -4.31
C GLU A 391 -21.67 -10.21 -5.64
N SER A 392 -22.99 -10.46 -5.67
CA SER A 392 -23.80 -10.32 -6.88
C SER A 392 -24.22 -8.88 -7.21
N THR A 393 -24.17 -7.95 -6.25
CA THR A 393 -24.70 -6.59 -6.42
C THR A 393 -23.65 -5.49 -6.37
N ILE A 394 -22.48 -5.73 -5.76
CA ILE A 394 -21.47 -4.70 -5.49
C ILE A 394 -20.98 -4.01 -6.77
N LEU A 395 -20.81 -4.75 -7.86
CA LEU A 395 -20.37 -4.22 -9.14
C LEU A 395 -21.44 -3.35 -9.84
N SER A 396 -22.65 -3.21 -9.31
CA SER A 396 -23.67 -2.28 -9.82
C SER A 396 -23.46 -0.84 -9.33
N TYR A 397 -22.84 -0.64 -8.15
CA TYR A 397 -22.60 0.68 -7.56
C TYR A 397 -21.50 1.45 -8.28
N LYS A 398 -21.63 2.78 -8.34
CA LYS A 398 -20.65 3.63 -9.05
C LYS A 398 -19.41 3.97 -8.22
N SER A 399 -19.53 3.96 -6.90
CA SER A 399 -18.45 4.31 -5.97
C SER A 399 -18.68 3.68 -4.59
N CYS A 400 -17.67 3.74 -3.69
CA CYS A 400 -17.89 3.35 -2.31
C CYS A 400 -18.85 4.31 -1.60
N MET A 401 -18.88 5.58 -1.98
CA MET A 401 -19.86 6.55 -1.50
C MET A 401 -21.29 6.19 -1.89
N ASP A 402 -21.53 5.75 -3.13
CA ASP A 402 -22.84 5.27 -3.61
C ASP A 402 -23.28 4.04 -2.81
N PHE A 403 -22.38 3.07 -2.61
CA PHE A 403 -22.66 1.89 -1.80
C PHE A 403 -22.88 2.22 -0.32
N ALA A 404 -22.06 3.12 0.26
CA ALA A 404 -22.20 3.56 1.65
C ALA A 404 -23.55 4.23 1.92
N MET A 405 -24.05 5.04 0.97
CA MET A 405 -25.38 5.65 1.08
C MET A 405 -26.51 4.61 1.06
N ASN A 406 -26.34 3.52 0.31
CA ASN A 406 -27.27 2.40 0.36
C ASN A 406 -27.24 1.68 1.72
N LEU A 407 -26.05 1.43 2.27
CA LEU A 407 -25.89 0.82 3.60
C LEU A 407 -26.54 1.66 4.72
N ILE A 408 -26.48 3.00 4.62
CA ILE A 408 -27.10 3.90 5.60
C ILE A 408 -28.63 3.78 5.59
N MET A 409 -29.25 3.52 4.44
CA MET A 409 -30.71 3.36 4.36
C MET A 409 -31.20 2.08 5.03
N ASP A 410 -30.32 1.08 5.17
CA ASP A 410 -30.62 -0.21 5.80
C ASP A 410 -30.32 -0.25 7.32
N ILE A 411 -29.72 0.81 7.88
CA ILE A 411 -29.42 1.00 9.33
C ILE A 411 -30.50 1.87 9.97
#